data_AF-A0A7X0C262-F1
#
_entry.id   AF-A0A7X0C262-F1
#
_cell.length_a   1.000
_cell.length_b   1.000
_cell.length_c   1.000
_cell.angle_alpha   90.00
_cell.angle_beta   90.00
_cell.angle_gamma   90.00
#
_symmetry.space_group_name_H-M   'P 1'
#
loop_
_entity.id
_entity.type
_entity.pdbx_description
1 polymer ?
#
loop_
_entity_poly.entity_id
_entity_poly.type
_entity_poly.pdbx_seq_one_letter_code
_entity_poly.pdbx_strand_id
1 'polypeptide(L)'
;MVASDRPRRWPAYALAVLFLGYAAGKAVVALEARLGFPGGPAVSAAEHEAYFMNVSVAQWLAVASGLLGACVVVATVTPVGRRVPRPLMLPVLGVMLLAVGGGAGTMVLDGFVGIGVGWQWYHGMLGLIVIALFLETIRSYVAATRRATNRPGTAALSSSGTAAGRRSRR
;
A
#
# COMPACT_ATOMS: atom_id res chain seq x y z
N MET A 1 20.58 -13.55 -18.44
CA MET A 1 19.41 -13.02 -17.69
C MET A 1 19.85 -11.74 -17.00
N VAL A 2 19.37 -10.58 -17.44
CA VAL A 2 19.65 -9.31 -16.78
C VAL A 2 18.94 -9.34 -15.43
N ALA A 3 19.69 -9.47 -14.33
CA ALA A 3 19.15 -9.26 -13.00
C ALA A 3 18.63 -7.82 -12.95
N SER A 4 17.31 -7.67 -13.02
CA SER A 4 16.62 -6.40 -12.87
C SER A 4 16.72 -5.98 -11.41
N ASP A 5 17.90 -5.51 -11.02
CA ASP A 5 18.28 -5.29 -9.63
C ASP A 5 17.62 -4.04 -9.03
N ARG A 6 16.89 -3.27 -9.84
CA ARG A 6 16.11 -2.13 -9.38
C ARG A 6 14.86 -2.62 -8.64
N PRO A 7 14.62 -2.16 -7.39
CA PRO A 7 13.39 -2.50 -6.68
C PRO A 7 12.18 -2.05 -7.50
N ARG A 8 11.25 -2.98 -7.72
CA ARG A 8 10.06 -2.78 -8.55
C ARG A 8 9.15 -1.74 -7.87
N ARG A 9 8.85 -0.64 -8.57
CA ARG A 9 8.00 0.44 -8.06
C ARG A 9 6.56 0.35 -8.53
N TRP A 10 6.34 -0.35 -9.65
CA TRP A 10 5.02 -0.49 -10.28
C TRP A 10 3.93 -1.05 -9.34
N PRO A 11 4.18 -1.99 -8.41
CA PRO A 11 3.12 -2.53 -7.54
C PRO A 11 2.53 -1.45 -6.62
N ALA A 12 3.37 -0.55 -6.11
CA ALA A 12 2.95 0.56 -5.27
C ALA A 12 2.08 1.55 -6.05
N TYR A 13 2.42 1.84 -7.31
CA TYR A 13 1.60 2.72 -8.16
C TYR A 13 0.28 2.06 -8.55
N ALA A 14 0.29 0.76 -8.87
CA ALA A 14 -0.94 0.02 -9.14
C ALA A 14 -1.89 0.04 -7.93
N LEU A 15 -1.38 -0.20 -6.72
CA LEU A 15 -2.18 -0.07 -5.49
C LEU A 15 -2.66 1.35 -5.24
N ALA A 16 -1.82 2.36 -5.51
CA ALA A 16 -2.23 3.75 -5.36
C ALA A 16 -3.44 4.06 -6.25
N VAL A 17 -3.39 3.64 -7.53
CA VAL A 17 -4.51 3.80 -8.47
C VAL A 17 -5.75 3.05 -7.96
N LEU A 18 -5.60 1.82 -7.47
CA LEU A 18 -6.72 1.05 -6.92
C LEU A 18 -7.33 1.71 -5.69
N PHE A 19 -6.52 2.25 -4.77
CA PHE A 19 -7.01 2.98 -3.60
C PHE A 19 -7.68 4.30 -3.96
N LEU A 20 -7.17 5.02 -4.95
CA LEU A 20 -7.81 6.23 -5.47
C LEU A 20 -9.14 5.91 -6.15
N GLY A 21 -9.19 4.84 -6.95
CA GLY A 21 -10.43 4.37 -7.58
C GLY A 21 -11.47 3.94 -6.54
N TYR A 22 -11.04 3.23 -5.49
CA TYR A 22 -11.87 2.90 -4.34
C TYR A 22 -12.39 4.14 -3.62
N ALA A 23 -11.52 5.11 -3.33
CA ALA A 23 -11.90 6.35 -2.67
C ALA A 23 -12.90 7.15 -3.52
N ALA A 24 -12.67 7.26 -4.83
CA ALA A 24 -13.58 7.93 -5.75
C ALA A 24 -14.96 7.26 -5.76
N GLY A 25 -15.00 5.94 -5.89
CA GLY A 25 -16.27 5.21 -5.84
C GLY A 25 -16.97 5.35 -4.49
N LYS A 26 -16.23 5.34 -3.37
CA LYS A 26 -16.80 5.59 -2.04
C LYS A 26 -17.33 7.01 -1.88
N ALA A 27 -16.72 8.00 -2.52
CA ALA A 27 -17.23 9.37 -2.50
C ALA A 27 -18.57 9.48 -3.23
N VAL A 28 -18.73 8.81 -4.38
CA VAL A 28 -20.01 8.75 -5.10
C VAL A 28 -21.09 8.13 -4.21
N VAL A 29 -20.81 6.99 -3.59
CA VAL A 29 -21.74 6.31 -2.67
C VAL A 29 -22.05 7.16 -1.43
N ALA A 30 -21.08 7.94 -0.93
CA ALA A 30 -21.28 8.88 0.17
C ALA A 30 -22.23 10.02 -0.19
N LEU A 31 -22.11 10.56 -1.41
CA LEU A 31 -22.99 11.60 -1.95
C LEU A 31 -24.41 11.10 -2.17
N GLU A 32 -24.57 9.82 -2.51
CA GLU A 32 -25.88 9.16 -2.58
C GLU A 32 -26.45 8.76 -1.21
N ALA A 33 -25.70 8.94 -0.12
CA ALA A 33 -26.02 8.48 1.23
C ALA A 33 -26.38 6.98 1.31
N ARG A 34 -25.78 6.15 0.45
CA ARG A 34 -26.06 4.72 0.36
C ARG A 34 -24.99 3.88 1.05
N LEU A 35 -25.38 2.73 1.56
CA LEU A 35 -24.43 1.68 1.95
C LEU A 35 -24.04 0.84 0.75
N GLY A 36 -22.83 0.30 0.79
CA GLY A 36 -22.33 -0.61 -0.22
C GLY A 36 -20.93 -0.28 -0.72
N PHE A 37 -20.48 -1.08 -1.68
CA PHE A 37 -19.22 -0.93 -2.39
C PHE A 37 -19.49 -0.60 -3.85
N PRO A 38 -18.67 0.26 -4.48
CA PRO A 38 -18.78 0.51 -5.92
C PRO A 38 -18.66 -0.80 -6.71
N GLY A 39 -19.68 -1.13 -7.51
CA GLY A 39 -19.75 -2.39 -8.28
C GLY A 39 -20.06 -3.65 -7.46
N GLY A 40 -20.24 -3.53 -6.14
CA GLY A 40 -20.58 -4.65 -5.26
C GLY A 40 -22.07 -5.00 -5.25
N PRO A 41 -22.46 -6.08 -4.57
CA PRO A 41 -23.86 -6.47 -4.42
C PRO A 41 -24.68 -5.40 -3.69
N ALA A 42 -25.99 -5.38 -3.96
CA ALA A 42 -26.91 -4.46 -3.31
C ALA A 42 -27.01 -4.77 -1.81
N VAL A 43 -26.93 -3.73 -0.98
CA VAL A 43 -27.13 -3.86 0.47
C VAL A 43 -28.62 -3.85 0.76
N SER A 44 -29.09 -4.82 1.56
CA SER A 44 -30.49 -4.93 1.95
C SER A 44 -30.91 -3.82 2.92
N ALA A 45 -32.22 -3.53 3.01
CA ALA A 45 -32.72 -2.53 3.95
C ALA A 45 -32.45 -2.94 5.42
N ALA A 46 -32.55 -4.24 5.72
CA ALA A 46 -32.28 -4.78 7.05
C ALA A 46 -30.81 -4.60 7.47
N GLU A 47 -29.86 -4.82 6.56
CA GLU A 47 -28.43 -4.54 6.82
C GLU A 47 -28.16 -3.04 7.01
N HIS A 48 -28.93 -2.20 6.31
CA HIS A 48 -28.82 -0.75 6.45
C HIS A 48 -29.33 -0.25 7.81
N GLU A 49 -30.43 -0.82 8.31
CA GLU A 49 -30.98 -0.51 9.63
C GLU A 49 -30.11 -1.05 10.77
N ALA A 50 -29.49 -2.22 10.58
CA ALA A 50 -28.56 -2.80 11.54
C ALA A 50 -27.19 -2.12 11.58
N TYR A 51 -26.92 -1.17 10.68
CA TYR A 51 -25.61 -0.54 10.56
C TYR A 51 -25.36 0.43 11.71
N PHE A 52 -24.32 0.16 12.50
CA PHE A 52 -24.07 0.86 13.77
C PHE A 52 -23.59 2.32 13.63
N MET A 53 -23.20 2.76 12.45
CA MET A 53 -22.67 4.10 12.19
C MET A 53 -23.52 4.83 11.14
N ASN A 54 -23.54 6.16 11.18
CA ASN A 54 -24.12 6.92 10.07
C ASN A 54 -23.44 6.55 8.74
N VAL A 55 -24.23 6.21 7.74
CA VAL A 55 -23.78 5.74 6.43
C VAL A 55 -22.86 6.74 5.75
N SER A 56 -23.26 8.01 5.69
CA SER A 56 -22.45 9.05 5.06
C SER A 56 -21.09 9.18 5.73
N VAL A 57 -21.07 9.18 7.08
CA VAL A 57 -19.82 9.21 7.86
C VAL A 57 -18.95 7.99 7.53
N ALA A 58 -19.52 6.79 7.52
CA ALA A 58 -18.76 5.57 7.21
C ALA A 58 -18.17 5.59 5.80
N GLN A 59 -18.92 6.08 4.81
CA GLN A 59 -18.42 6.18 3.44
C GLN A 59 -17.33 7.25 3.32
N TRP A 60 -17.47 8.42 3.96
CA TRP A 60 -16.42 9.45 3.99
C TRP A 60 -15.15 8.97 4.71
N LEU A 61 -15.29 8.19 5.78
CA LEU A 61 -14.14 7.54 6.43
C LEU A 61 -13.47 6.54 5.48
N ALA A 62 -14.23 5.81 4.68
CA ALA A 62 -13.67 4.93 3.65
C ALA A 62 -12.94 5.71 2.55
N VAL A 63 -13.45 6.87 2.12
CA VAL A 63 -12.75 7.79 1.20
C VAL A 63 -11.41 8.23 1.79
N ALA A 64 -11.43 8.76 3.02
CA ALA A 64 -10.23 9.22 3.71
C ALA A 64 -9.21 8.09 3.88
N SER A 65 -9.67 6.88 4.21
CA SER A 65 -8.82 5.69 4.32
C SER A 65 -8.19 5.29 2.99
N GLY A 66 -8.95 5.35 1.88
CA GLY A 66 -8.43 5.11 0.53
C GLY A 66 -7.36 6.13 0.13
N LEU A 67 -7.61 7.42 0.36
CA LEU A 67 -6.63 8.48 0.09
C LEU A 67 -5.36 8.32 0.93
N LEU A 68 -5.51 8.06 2.23
CA LEU A 68 -4.37 7.80 3.12
C LEU A 68 -3.59 6.57 2.67
N GLY A 69 -4.28 5.49 2.31
CA GLY A 69 -3.66 4.27 1.81
C GLY A 69 -2.86 4.52 0.54
N ALA A 70 -3.39 5.29 -0.41
CA ALA A 70 -2.69 5.70 -1.63
C ALA A 70 -1.42 6.50 -1.32
N CYS A 71 -1.49 7.48 -0.41
CA CYS A 71 -0.34 8.25 0.04
C CYS A 71 0.75 7.37 0.67
N VAL A 72 0.36 6.42 1.53
CA VAL A 72 1.31 5.51 2.20
C VAL A 72 2.01 4.60 1.19
N VAL A 73 1.29 3.97 0.26
CA VAL A 73 1.94 3.09 -0.72
C VAL A 73 2.87 3.87 -1.64
N VAL A 74 2.53 5.10 -2.05
CA VAL A 74 3.42 5.99 -2.81
C VAL A 74 4.66 6.37 -1.99
N ALA A 75 4.50 6.61 -0.68
CA ALA A 75 5.62 6.90 0.22
C ALA A 75 6.69 5.79 0.19
N THR A 76 6.30 4.51 0.02
CA THR A 76 7.27 3.39 -0.04
C THR A 76 8.25 3.48 -1.24
N VAL A 77 7.87 4.17 -2.30
CA VAL A 77 8.65 4.28 -3.55
C VAL A 77 9.27 5.66 -3.78
N THR A 78 8.90 6.67 -3.00
CA THR A 78 9.46 8.02 -3.10
C THR A 78 10.67 8.22 -2.19
N PRO A 79 11.61 9.14 -2.52
CA PRO A 79 12.75 9.43 -1.66
C PRO A 79 12.37 9.91 -0.26
N VAL A 80 11.31 10.72 -0.16
CA VAL A 80 10.82 11.28 1.11
C VAL A 80 10.28 10.19 2.02
N GLY A 81 9.38 9.33 1.52
CA GLY A 81 8.81 8.26 2.33
C GLY A 81 9.83 7.17 2.70
N ARG A 82 10.89 6.99 1.92
CA ARG A 82 12.02 6.09 2.26
C ARG A 82 12.92 6.60 3.40
N ARG A 83 12.74 7.84 3.85
CA ARG A 83 13.40 8.36 5.07
C ARG A 83 12.70 7.91 6.35
N VAL A 84 11.46 7.41 6.25
CA VAL A 84 10.70 6.94 7.42
C VAL A 84 11.40 5.71 8.01
N PRO A 85 11.63 5.66 9.34
CA PRO A 85 12.22 4.50 10.00
C PRO A 85 11.45 3.22 9.68
N ARG A 86 12.17 2.17 9.30
CA ARG A 86 11.61 0.85 8.99
C ARG A 86 10.73 0.28 10.12
N PRO A 87 11.06 0.44 11.41
CA PRO A 87 10.20 0.00 12.51
C PRO A 87 8.85 0.72 12.58
N LEU A 88 8.68 1.87 11.93
CA LEU A 88 7.40 2.59 11.86
C LEU A 88 6.61 2.21 10.60
N MET A 89 7.28 2.20 9.44
CA MET A 89 6.59 1.93 8.17
C MET A 89 6.08 0.49 8.07
N LEU A 90 6.82 -0.51 8.61
CA LEU A 90 6.38 -1.90 8.50
C LEU A 90 5.11 -2.21 9.30
N PRO A 91 4.93 -1.76 10.55
CA PRO A 91 3.65 -1.88 11.24
C PRO A 91 2.50 -1.20 10.48
N VAL A 92 2.72 0.00 9.94
CA VAL A 92 1.69 0.70 9.14
C VAL A 92 1.28 -0.14 7.93
N LEU A 93 2.24 -0.65 7.16
CA LEU A 93 1.97 -1.53 6.03
C LEU A 93 1.33 -2.85 6.46
N GLY A 94 1.70 -3.39 7.64
CA GLY A 94 1.10 -4.58 8.22
C GLY A 94 -0.37 -4.39 8.57
N VAL A 95 -0.72 -3.30 9.26
CA VAL A 95 -2.09 -2.94 9.58
C VAL A 95 -2.91 -2.73 8.30
N MET A 96 -2.36 -2.03 7.32
CA MET A 96 -3.01 -1.86 6.02
C MET A 96 -3.22 -3.20 5.31
N LEU A 97 -2.24 -4.11 5.33
CA LEU A 97 -2.38 -5.44 4.75
C LEU A 97 -3.49 -6.23 5.44
N LEU A 98 -3.63 -6.15 6.76
CA LEU A 98 -4.72 -6.80 7.48
C LEU A 98 -6.08 -6.20 7.13
N ALA A 99 -6.19 -4.86 7.05
CA ALA A 99 -7.43 -4.18 6.68
C ALA A 99 -7.85 -4.52 5.24
N VAL A 100 -6.92 -4.41 4.29
CA VAL A 100 -7.13 -4.76 2.87
C VAL A 100 -7.39 -6.25 2.72
N GLY A 101 -6.63 -7.08 3.42
CA GLY A 101 -6.77 -8.53 3.43
C GLY A 101 -8.11 -8.99 4.00
N GLY A 102 -8.66 -8.29 4.99
CA GLY A 102 -10.01 -8.52 5.50
C GLY A 102 -11.06 -8.28 4.40
N GLY A 103 -11.03 -7.11 3.77
CA GLY A 103 -12.00 -6.77 2.71
C GLY A 103 -11.83 -7.61 1.43
N ALA A 104 -10.60 -7.84 0.99
CA ALA A 104 -10.32 -8.69 -0.16
C ALA A 104 -10.61 -10.17 0.14
N GLY A 105 -10.35 -10.61 1.37
CA GLY A 105 -10.62 -11.97 1.84
C GLY A 105 -12.11 -12.30 1.81
N THR A 106 -12.98 -11.38 2.24
CA THR A 106 -14.44 -11.59 2.13
C THR A 106 -14.89 -11.67 0.67
N MET A 107 -14.34 -10.84 -0.24
CA MET A 107 -14.62 -10.95 -1.68
C MET A 107 -14.17 -12.29 -2.28
N VAL A 108 -13.02 -12.82 -1.83
CA VAL A 108 -12.49 -14.11 -2.27
C VAL A 108 -13.37 -15.27 -1.77
N LEU A 109 -13.69 -15.28 -0.48
CA LEU A 109 -14.51 -16.33 0.12
C LEU A 109 -15.91 -16.35 -0.49
N ASP A 110 -16.54 -15.18 -0.63
CA ASP A 110 -17.87 -15.10 -1.21
C ASP A 110 -17.85 -15.42 -2.71
N GLY A 111 -16.91 -14.85 -3.47
CA GLY A 111 -16.83 -15.04 -4.92
C GLY A 111 -16.48 -16.46 -5.39
N PHE A 112 -15.74 -17.24 -4.60
CA PHE A 112 -15.36 -18.62 -4.99
C PHE A 112 -16.06 -19.72 -4.20
N VAL A 113 -16.46 -19.44 -2.96
CA VAL A 113 -17.06 -20.43 -2.06
C VAL A 113 -18.55 -20.17 -1.86
N GLY A 114 -19.05 -18.98 -2.21
CA GLY A 114 -20.46 -18.60 -2.00
C GLY A 114 -20.78 -18.25 -0.54
N ILE A 115 -19.77 -17.93 0.27
CA ILE A 115 -19.94 -17.54 1.67
C ILE A 115 -19.91 -16.01 1.76
N GLY A 116 -21.08 -15.36 1.67
CA GLY A 116 -21.20 -13.92 1.86
C GLY A 116 -22.46 -13.28 1.27
N VAL A 117 -22.29 -12.06 0.76
CA VAL A 117 -23.35 -11.12 0.35
C VAL A 117 -23.60 -11.14 -1.17
N GLY A 118 -23.01 -12.07 -1.90
CA GLY A 118 -23.22 -12.25 -3.35
C GLY A 118 -22.15 -11.62 -4.24
N TRP A 119 -20.91 -11.49 -3.75
CA TRP A 119 -19.78 -11.12 -4.60
C TRP A 119 -19.59 -12.14 -5.73
N GLN A 120 -19.30 -11.63 -6.93
CA GLN A 120 -19.03 -12.46 -8.10
C GLN A 120 -17.58 -12.96 -8.12
N TRP A 121 -17.31 -14.09 -8.80
CA TRP A 121 -15.98 -14.70 -8.90
C TRP A 121 -14.86 -13.73 -9.33
N TYR A 122 -15.17 -12.79 -10.23
CA TYR A 122 -14.19 -11.81 -10.70
C TYR A 122 -13.79 -10.79 -9.63
N HIS A 123 -14.66 -10.51 -8.64
CA HIS A 123 -14.31 -9.73 -7.46
C HIS A 123 -13.35 -10.51 -6.55
N GLY A 124 -13.56 -11.83 -6.43
CA GLY A 124 -12.61 -12.71 -5.76
C GLY A 124 -11.23 -12.68 -6.44
N MET A 125 -11.17 -12.74 -7.77
CA MET A 125 -9.92 -12.59 -8.53
C MET A 125 -9.26 -11.24 -8.25
N LEU A 126 -10.03 -10.15 -8.28
CA LEU A 126 -9.54 -8.82 -7.94
C LEU A 126 -8.97 -8.77 -6.52
N GLY A 127 -9.64 -9.39 -5.55
CA GLY A 127 -9.17 -9.51 -4.16
C GLY A 127 -7.80 -10.18 -4.06
N LEU A 128 -7.60 -11.30 -4.75
CA LEU A 128 -6.29 -11.98 -4.80
C LEU A 128 -5.21 -11.10 -5.43
N ILE A 129 -5.53 -10.41 -6.53
CA ILE A 129 -4.60 -9.49 -7.20
C ILE A 129 -4.19 -8.36 -6.25
N VAL A 130 -5.14 -7.75 -5.55
CA VAL A 130 -4.86 -6.67 -4.58
C VAL A 130 -3.95 -7.16 -3.46
N ILE A 131 -4.22 -8.33 -2.88
CA ILE A 131 -3.37 -8.94 -1.83
C ILE A 131 -1.95 -9.17 -2.37
N ALA A 132 -1.82 -9.76 -3.57
CA ALA A 132 -0.53 -10.03 -4.19
C ALA A 132 0.28 -8.75 -4.46
N LEU A 133 -0.38 -7.70 -4.98
CA LEU A 133 0.24 -6.38 -5.18
C LEU A 133 0.71 -5.76 -3.85
N PHE A 134 -0.07 -5.93 -2.78
CA PHE A 134 0.26 -5.41 -1.45
C PHE A 134 1.49 -6.10 -0.87
N LEU A 135 1.53 -7.44 -0.93
CA LEU A 135 2.69 -8.23 -0.52
C LEU A 135 3.94 -7.86 -1.33
N GLU A 136 3.80 -7.68 -2.64
CA GLU A 136 4.91 -7.28 -3.52
C GLU A 136 5.41 -5.86 -3.22
N THR A 137 4.51 -4.95 -2.82
CA THR A 137 4.86 -3.60 -2.36
C THR A 137 5.68 -3.65 -1.08
N ILE A 138 5.25 -4.44 -0.09
CA ILE A 138 5.99 -4.64 1.17
C ILE A 138 7.37 -5.25 0.86
N ARG A 139 7.42 -6.31 0.04
CA ARG A 139 8.67 -6.99 -0.34
C ARG A 139 9.64 -6.02 -1.02
N SER A 140 9.14 -5.21 -1.95
CA SER A 140 9.92 -4.20 -2.66
C SER A 140 10.44 -3.10 -1.74
N TYR A 141 9.63 -2.65 -0.78
CA TYR A 141 10.04 -1.68 0.25
C TYR A 141 11.15 -2.23 1.15
N VAL A 142 11.00 -3.46 1.65
CA VAL A 142 12.01 -4.13 2.49
C VAL A 142 13.32 -4.31 1.73
N ALA A 143 13.27 -4.74 0.46
CA ALA A 143 14.46 -4.91 -0.36
C ALA A 143 15.16 -3.58 -0.68
N ALA A 144 14.41 -2.49 -0.87
CA ALA A 144 14.98 -1.17 -1.12
C ALA A 144 15.65 -0.57 0.12
N THR A 145 15.07 -0.75 1.30
CA THR A 145 15.57 -0.16 2.55
C THR A 145 16.77 -0.93 3.13
N ARG A 146 16.80 -2.27 3.03
CA ARG A 146 17.99 -3.07 3.42
C ARG A 146 19.25 -2.66 2.66
N ARG A 147 19.12 -2.34 1.37
CA ARG A 147 20.25 -1.88 0.54
C ARG A 147 20.78 -0.51 0.93
N ALA A 148 19.93 0.37 1.45
CA ALA A 148 20.36 1.68 1.95
C ALA A 148 21.20 1.55 3.22
N THR A 149 20.82 0.64 4.13
CA THR A 149 21.57 0.37 5.37
C THR A 149 22.91 -0.32 5.09
N ASN A 150 22.97 -1.22 4.10
CA ASN A 150 24.17 -2.00 3.79
C ASN A 150 25.18 -1.28 2.88
N ARG A 151 24.98 -0.01 2.49
CA ARG A 151 26.00 0.74 1.77
C ARG A 151 27.14 1.06 2.75
N PRO A 152 28.33 0.45 2.61
CA PRO A 152 29.49 0.85 3.41
C PRO A 152 29.72 2.33 3.13
N GLY A 153 29.80 3.11 4.20
CA GLY A 153 30.00 4.54 4.09
C GLY A 153 31.21 4.83 3.21
N THR A 154 31.01 5.75 2.27
CA THR A 154 32.04 6.58 1.62
C THR A 154 32.89 7.40 2.61
N ALA A 155 32.86 7.07 3.91
CA ALA A 155 33.66 7.64 4.98
C ALA A 155 35.14 7.20 4.94
N ALA A 156 35.52 6.22 4.11
CA ALA A 156 36.90 5.72 4.02
C ALA A 156 37.79 6.46 3.01
N LEU A 157 37.31 7.49 2.31
CA LEU A 157 38.10 8.25 1.32
C LEU A 157 38.66 9.59 1.82
N SER A 158 38.50 9.93 3.11
CA SER A 158 38.96 11.21 3.67
C SER A 158 40.25 11.12 4.51
N SER A 159 40.90 9.96 4.63
CA SER A 159 42.08 9.79 5.51
C SER A 159 43.42 9.55 4.80
N SER A 160 43.50 9.65 3.48
CA SER A 160 44.73 9.40 2.72
C SER A 160 45.04 10.51 1.74
N GLY A 161 45.49 11.67 2.24
CA GLY A 161 45.78 12.78 1.33
C GLY A 161 46.53 14.01 1.81
N THR A 162 47.17 14.06 2.97
CA THR A 162 48.02 15.23 3.31
C THR A 162 49.09 14.92 4.36
N ALA A 163 49.92 13.89 4.11
CA ALA A 163 51.15 13.68 4.88
C ALA A 163 52.25 13.10 3.98
N ALA A 164 52.80 13.94 3.11
CA ALA A 164 54.10 13.67 2.48
C ALA A 164 54.81 15.00 2.17
N GLY A 165 55.36 15.61 3.21
CA GLY A 165 56.50 16.49 3.03
C GLY A 165 57.69 15.68 2.53
N ARG A 166 58.36 16.11 1.45
CA ARG A 166 59.76 15.76 1.21
C ARG A 166 60.48 16.74 0.28
N ARG A 167 61.40 17.47 0.94
CA ARG A 167 62.78 17.77 0.52
C ARG A 167 63.04 18.87 -0.52
N SER A 168 63.56 19.95 0.05
CA SER A 168 64.62 20.81 -0.45
C SER A 168 65.56 20.18 -1.50
N ARG A 169 65.78 20.93 -2.57
CA ARG A 169 67.03 21.05 -3.33
C ARG A 169 67.22 22.56 -3.51
N ARG A 170 68.22 23.13 -2.82
CA ARG A 170 69.56 23.46 -3.35
C ARG A 170 69.47 24.46 -4.49
#